data_AF-A0A2L2Z830-F1
#
_entry.id   AF-A0A2L2Z830-F1
#
_cell.length_a   1.000
_cell.length_b   1.000
_cell.length_c   1.000
_cell.angle_alpha   90.00
_cell.angle_beta   90.00
_cell.angle_gamma   90.00
#
_symmetry.space_group_name_H-M   'P 1'
#
loop_
_entity.id
_entity.type
_entity.pdbx_description
1 polymer ?
#
loop_
_entity_poly.entity_id
_entity_poly.type
_entity_poly.pdbx_seq_one_letter_code
_entity_poly.pdbx_strand_id
1 'polypeptide(L)' 'MGIDINLKNDRKVVRRAPKSEDSYLRLLVKLYRYLARRTGEKFNKIVMKLLFMSRINRPHLSLARLS' A
#
# COMPACT_ATOMS: atom_id res chain seq x y z
N MET A 1 10.36 23.56 -31.83
CA MET A 1 8.88 23.46 -31.75
C MET A 1 8.52 23.08 -30.33
N GLY A 2 7.78 23.94 -29.61
CA GLY A 2 7.30 23.60 -28.27
C GLY A 2 6.10 22.67 -28.38
N ILE A 3 6.15 21.53 -27.69
CA ILE A 3 5.02 20.60 -27.62
C ILE A 3 4.13 21.08 -26.47
N ASP A 4 2.88 21.42 -26.77
CA ASP A 4 1.88 21.76 -25.75
C ASP A 4 1.44 20.46 -25.06
N ILE A 5 2.06 20.16 -23.92
CA ILE A 5 1.75 18.99 -23.10
C ILE A 5 1.19 19.43 -21.75
N ASN A 6 0.03 18.89 -21.39
CA ASN A 6 -0.63 19.17 -20.12
C ASN A 6 -0.11 18.23 -19.01
N LEU A 7 0.82 18.73 -18.18
CA LEU A 7 1.45 17.96 -17.09
C LEU A 7 0.65 17.94 -15.77
N LYS A 8 -0.55 18.53 -15.71
CA LYS A 8 -1.26 18.77 -14.42
C LYS A 8 -1.47 17.50 -13.58
N ASN A 9 -1.63 16.33 -14.22
CA ASN A 9 -2.01 15.07 -13.56
C ASN A 9 -0.93 13.98 -13.59
N ASP A 10 0.28 14.26 -14.07
CA ASP A 10 1.33 13.23 -14.19
C ASP A 10 1.79 12.71 -12.83
N ARG A 11 1.75 13.56 -11.81
CA ARG A 11 2.12 13.18 -10.45
C ARG A 11 0.98 12.46 -9.73
N LYS A 12 1.03 11.12 -9.71
CA LYS A 12 0.15 10.30 -8.88
C LYS A 12 0.60 10.28 -7.41
N VAL A 13 -0.27 10.73 -6.50
CA VAL A 13 -0.04 10.68 -5.05
C VAL A 13 -0.35 9.27 -4.54
N VAL A 14 0.64 8.38 -4.60
CA VAL A 14 0.54 7.00 -4.12
C VAL A 14 1.62 6.69 -3.09
N ARG A 15 1.27 5.92 -2.05
CA ARG A 15 2.25 5.43 -1.09
C ARG A 15 2.96 4.21 -1.64
N ARG A 16 4.29 4.33 -1.79
CA ARG A 16 5.18 3.25 -2.25
C ARG A 16 5.83 2.48 -1.09
N ALA A 17 5.73 3.02 0.13
CA ALA A 17 6.28 2.48 1.37
C ALA A 17 5.41 2.92 2.55
N PRO A 18 5.45 2.21 3.69
CA PRO A 18 4.82 2.69 4.92
C PRO A 18 5.56 3.94 5.41
N LYS A 19 4.81 4.92 5.95
CA LYS A 19 5.41 6.13 6.55
C LYS A 19 6.03 5.86 7.92
N SER A 20 5.62 4.77 8.59
CA SER A 20 6.08 4.43 9.94
C SER A 20 7.51 3.87 9.94
N GLU A 21 8.27 4.22 10.98
CA GLU A 21 9.63 3.71 11.24
C GLU A 21 9.64 2.38 12.04
N ASP A 22 8.46 1.84 12.38
CA ASP A 22 8.33 0.55 13.09
C ASP A 22 9.02 -0.61 12.35
N SER A 23 9.96 -1.25 13.03
CA SER A 23 10.76 -2.37 12.54
C SER A 23 9.91 -3.58 12.16
N TYR A 24 8.87 -3.89 12.93
CA TYR A 24 7.99 -5.05 12.69
C TYR A 24 7.16 -4.84 11.43
N LEU A 25 6.56 -3.66 11.27
CA LEU A 25 5.80 -3.32 10.08
C LEU A 25 6.68 -3.38 8.83
N ARG A 26 7.93 -2.93 8.92
CA ARG A 26 8.90 -2.97 7.82
C ARG A 26 9.28 -4.39 7.41
N LEU A 27 9.46 -5.29 8.37
CA LEU A 27 9.68 -6.72 8.07
C LEU A 27 8.47 -7.32 7.34
N LEU A 28 7.26 -7.08 7.85
CA LEU A 28 6.02 -7.59 7.25
C LEU A 28 5.87 -7.11 5.80
N VAL A 29 6.11 -5.82 5.56
CA VAL A 29 6.11 -5.23 4.22
C VAL A 29 7.15 -5.88 3.30
N LYS A 30 8.37 -6.14 3.78
CA LYS A 30 9.41 -6.80 2.97
C LYS A 30 8.97 -8.19 2.54
N LEU A 31 8.39 -8.98 3.45
CA LEU A 31 7.87 -10.32 3.16
C LEU A 31 6.75 -10.26 2.10
N TYR A 32 5.71 -9.45 2.33
CA TYR A 32 4.61 -9.35 1.38
C TYR A 32 5.02 -8.74 0.04
N ARG A 33 6.03 -7.87 0.00
CA ARG A 33 6.59 -7.34 -1.25
C ARG A 33 7.32 -8.40 -2.06
N TYR A 34 8.01 -9.33 -1.39
CA TYR A 34 8.61 -10.49 -2.04
C TYR A 34 7.54 -11.43 -2.61
N LEU A 35 6.56 -11.80 -1.79
CA LEU A 35 5.45 -12.68 -2.19
C LEU A 35 4.60 -12.09 -3.32
N ALA A 36 4.26 -10.79 -3.24
CA ALA A 36 3.46 -10.12 -4.27
C ALA A 36 4.13 -10.09 -5.66
N ARG A 37 5.46 -10.17 -5.72
CA ARG A 37 6.23 -10.24 -6.97
C ARG A 37 6.36 -11.68 -7.48
N ARG A 38 6.54 -12.66 -6.59
CA ARG A 38 6.87 -14.05 -6.96
C ARG A 38 5.65 -14.94 -7.19
N THR A 39 4.59 -14.77 -6.41
CA THR A 39 3.45 -15.70 -6.39
C THR A 39 2.34 -15.35 -7.38
N GLY A 40 2.29 -14.13 -7.91
CA GLY A 40 1.23 -13.68 -8.83
C GLY A 40 -0.15 -13.44 -8.18
N GLU A 41 -0.42 -14.05 -7.03
CA GLU A 41 -1.67 -13.95 -6.27
C GLU A 41 -2.10 -12.51 -5.95
N LYS A 42 -3.39 -12.22 -6.21
CA LYS A 42 -3.99 -10.89 -5.96
C LYS A 42 -4.04 -10.56 -4.47
N PHE A 43 -4.26 -11.55 -3.62
CA PHE A 43 -4.36 -11.40 -2.17
C PHE A 43 -3.12 -10.71 -1.58
N ASN A 44 -1.91 -11.19 -1.92
CA ASN A 44 -0.65 -10.64 -1.41
C ASN A 44 -0.45 -9.16 -1.78
N LYS A 45 -0.90 -8.77 -2.98
CA LYS A 45 -0.86 -7.36 -3.43
C LYS A 45 -1.82 -6.48 -2.63
N ILE A 46 -2.99 -7.00 -2.28
CA ILE A 46 -3.98 -6.29 -1.46
C ILE A 46 -3.46 -6.10 -0.03
N VAL A 47 -2.92 -7.16 0.59
CA VAL A 47 -2.36 -7.08 1.94
C VAL A 47 -1.19 -6.07 2.01
N MET A 48 -0.27 -6.09 1.04
CA MET A 48 0.81 -5.10 0.97
C MET A 48 0.28 -3.66 0.90
N LYS A 49 -0.79 -3.42 0.13
CA LYS A 49 -1.41 -2.09 0.01
C LYS A 49 -2.06 -1.64 1.33
N LEU A 50 -2.71 -2.55 2.04
CA LEU A 50 -3.31 -2.29 3.36
C LEU A 50 -2.24 -1.89 4.39
N LEU A 51 -1.08 -2.56 4.39
CA LEU A 51 0.04 -2.23 5.28
C LEU A 51 0.63 -0.82 5.03
N PHE A 52 0.40 -0.21 3.87
CA PHE A 52 0.85 1.17 3.57
C PHE A 52 -0.13 2.25 4.02
N MET A 53 -1.36 1.87 4.35
CA MET A 53 -2.40 2.82 4.76
C MET A 53 -2.05 3.50 6.08
N SER A 54 -2.54 4.74 6.26
CA SER A 54 -2.44 5.48 7.52
C SER A 54 -3.45 4.93 8.50
N ARG A 55 -3.24 5.20 9.79
CA ARG A 55 -4.16 4.79 10.85
C ARG A 55 -5.62 5.20 10.55
N ILE A 56 -5.86 6.42 10.09
CA ILE A 56 -7.21 6.90 9.72
C ILE A 56 -7.85 6.07 8.61
N ASN A 57 -7.05 5.55 7.67
CA ASN A 57 -7.56 4.77 6.53
C ASN A 57 -7.62 3.26 6.85
N ARG A 58 -7.26 2.85 8.07
CA ARG A 58 -7.39 1.48 8.56
C ARG A 58 -8.62 1.44 9.47
N PRO A 59 -9.78 0.98 8.97
CA PRO A 59 -10.99 0.95 9.78
C PRO A 59 -10.81 -0.01 10.96
N HIS A 60 -11.43 0.34 12.08
CA HIS A 60 -11.50 -0.53 13.25
C HIS A 60 -12.59 -1.58 13.00
N LEU A 61 -12.30 -2.85 13.28
CA LEU A 61 -13.26 -3.93 13.17
C LEU A 61 -13.74 -4.32 14.57
N SER A 62 -15.05 -4.29 14.78
CA SER A 62 -15.69 -4.73 16.03
C SER A 62 -15.85 -6.25 16.05
N LEU A 63 -15.85 -6.83 17.26
CA LEU A 63 -16.05 -8.28 17.44
C LEU A 63 -17.42 -8.73 16.94
N ALA A 64 -18.47 -7.92 17.16
CA ALA A 64 -19.82 -8.19 16.67
C ALA A 64 -19.96 -8.23 15.14
N ARG A 65 -18.94 -7.75 14.39
CA ARG A 65 -18.91 -7.82 12.92
C ARG A 65 -18.05 -9.00 12.42
N LEU A 66 -17.26 -9.60 13.30
CA LEU A 66 -16.40 -10.75 13.01
C LEU A 66 -17.10 -12.07 13.31
N SER A 67 -17.92 -12.10 14.36
CA SER A 67 -18.84 -13.21 14.68
C SER A 67 -20.07 -13.17 13.79
#